data_AF-Q01ZI0-F1
#
_entry.id   AF-Q01ZI0-F1
#
_cell.length_a   1.000
_cell.length_b   1.000
_cell.length_c   1.000
_cell.angle_alpha   90.00
_cell.angle_beta   90.00
_cell.angle_gamma   90.00
#
_symmetry.space_group_name_H-M   'P 1'
#
loop_
_entity.id
_entity.type
_entity.pdbx_description
1 polymer ?
#
loop_
_entity_poly.entity_id
_entity_poly.type
_entity_poly.pdbx_seq_one_letter_code
_entity_poly.pdbx_strand_id
1 'polypeptide(L)'
;MLLVHTLRKVTITCAMLAMTAPASHAIVINLVPTGIGNAIGVTGVNATAAPVGAVGGGTLDQAFQTAAWYWQSAILDNFTVTINYGWGDTGAANTLGFEQTQTYAGAPQRITQAGIVIKSQAGAAWFADPTPDSNSEYGPGVTTNFADAALCNTAANCVGIMSTGVVYSGSSIPNVQNNTDLLSVVIHEVGHALGLDVGYAAYTAESGDNDIDLTGPRAFAGANIFDLGAANAHLDDTQGNLVNALMQPAIGVNERRIPSAADILAVCQVSSFTNCSTSASIPEPDPAELLLTAAIGIFWLRRRLVRA
;
A
#
# COMPACT_ATOMS: atom_id res chain seq x y z
N MET A 1 -9.67 -75.43 37.91
CA MET A 1 -10.61 -74.47 37.31
C MET A 1 -9.87 -73.14 37.18
N LEU A 2 -9.13 -72.95 36.07
CA LEU A 2 -8.24 -71.81 35.86
C LEU A 2 -8.95 -70.75 35.03
N LEU A 3 -9.21 -69.59 35.62
CA LEU A 3 -9.95 -68.48 35.02
C LEU A 3 -8.95 -67.60 34.24
N VAL A 4 -8.92 -67.71 32.92
CA VAL A 4 -8.07 -66.88 32.05
C VAL A 4 -8.78 -65.57 31.75
N HIS A 5 -8.29 -64.47 32.33
CA HIS A 5 -8.74 -63.10 32.03
C HIS A 5 -8.11 -62.60 30.72
N THR A 6 -8.91 -62.50 29.66
CA THR A 6 -8.54 -61.83 28.40
C THR A 6 -8.58 -60.31 28.57
N LEU A 7 -7.40 -59.66 28.64
CA LEU A 7 -7.25 -58.22 28.48
C LEU A 7 -7.55 -57.81 27.03
N ARG A 8 -8.65 -57.07 26.82
CA ARG A 8 -8.93 -56.37 25.55
C ARG A 8 -8.05 -55.13 25.44
N LYS A 9 -7.15 -55.11 24.47
CA LYS A 9 -6.42 -53.90 24.06
C LYS A 9 -7.40 -52.94 23.36
N VAL A 10 -7.61 -51.77 23.94
CA VAL A 10 -8.34 -50.66 23.30
C VAL A 10 -7.29 -49.83 22.56
N THR A 11 -7.33 -49.87 21.24
CA THR A 11 -6.48 -49.04 20.38
C THR A 11 -7.22 -47.72 20.13
N ILE A 12 -6.77 -46.64 20.75
CA ILE A 12 -7.26 -45.27 20.49
C ILE A 12 -6.52 -44.76 19.26
N THR A 13 -7.20 -44.72 18.12
CA THR A 13 -6.68 -44.09 16.90
C THR A 13 -6.92 -42.59 17.00
N CYS A 14 -5.91 -41.82 17.42
CA CYS A 14 -5.93 -40.37 17.28
C CYS A 14 -5.86 -40.03 15.78
N ALA A 15 -7.01 -39.76 15.17
CA ALA A 15 -7.07 -39.13 13.86
C ALA A 15 -6.56 -37.69 14.01
N MET A 16 -5.29 -37.46 13.67
CA MET A 16 -4.80 -36.10 13.42
C MET A 16 -5.43 -35.62 12.11
N LEU A 17 -6.53 -34.89 12.22
CA LEU A 17 -6.99 -34.02 11.14
C LEU A 17 -5.94 -32.92 11.00
N ALA A 18 -5.02 -33.09 10.05
CA ALA A 18 -4.15 -32.03 9.61
C ALA A 18 -5.04 -31.01 8.88
N MET A 19 -5.59 -30.06 9.63
CA MET A 19 -6.23 -28.89 9.03
C MET A 19 -5.11 -28.09 8.37
N THR A 20 -4.95 -28.26 7.06
CA THR A 20 -4.17 -27.34 6.25
C THR A 20 -4.89 -26.01 6.34
N ALA A 21 -4.42 -25.12 7.24
CA ALA A 21 -4.86 -23.73 7.20
C ALA A 21 -4.59 -23.24 5.77
N PRO A 22 -5.59 -22.68 5.07
CA PRO A 22 -5.33 -22.06 3.78
C PRO A 22 -4.20 -21.06 4.01
N ALA A 23 -3.12 -21.18 3.22
CA ALA A 23 -2.11 -20.15 3.21
C ALA A 23 -2.85 -18.85 2.88
N SER A 24 -2.85 -17.92 3.83
CA SER A 24 -3.38 -16.58 3.62
C SER A 24 -2.50 -15.94 2.55
N HIS A 25 -2.90 -16.05 1.29
CA HIS A 25 -2.22 -15.40 0.19
C HIS A 25 -2.62 -13.93 0.22
N ALA A 26 -1.66 -13.07 0.56
CA ALA A 26 -1.81 -11.63 0.38
C ALA A 26 -2.07 -11.29 -1.09
N ILE A 27 -2.62 -10.11 -1.34
CA ILE A 27 -2.72 -9.58 -2.70
C ILE A 27 -1.32 -9.60 -3.35
N VAL A 28 -1.29 -9.84 -4.65
CA VAL A 28 -0.08 -9.77 -5.46
C VAL A 28 -0.20 -8.56 -6.39
N ILE A 29 0.75 -7.63 -6.27
CA ILE A 29 0.85 -6.45 -7.12
C ILE A 29 1.99 -6.70 -8.10
N ASN A 30 1.62 -7.02 -9.35
CA ASN A 30 2.56 -7.24 -10.43
C ASN A 30 2.95 -5.89 -11.06
N LEU A 31 4.19 -5.46 -10.80
CA LEU A 31 4.73 -4.19 -11.24
C LEU A 31 5.42 -4.34 -12.60
N VAL A 32 5.00 -3.55 -13.59
CA VAL A 32 5.55 -3.57 -14.95
C VAL A 32 6.13 -2.18 -15.28
N PRO A 33 7.46 -1.98 -15.14
CA PRO A 33 8.09 -0.73 -15.52
C PRO A 33 8.00 -0.52 -17.03
N THR A 34 7.62 0.68 -17.44
CA THR A 34 7.48 1.06 -18.84
C THR A 34 8.77 1.71 -19.34
N GLY A 35 9.41 1.12 -20.37
CA GLY A 35 10.60 1.69 -20.98
C GLY A 35 10.33 3.01 -21.71
N ILE A 36 11.29 3.93 -21.69
CA ILE A 36 11.21 5.25 -22.34
C ILE A 36 10.70 5.14 -23.79
N GLY A 37 9.74 5.98 -24.14
CA GLY A 37 9.11 6.05 -25.45
C GLY A 37 7.92 5.12 -25.65
N ASN A 38 7.69 4.16 -24.75
CA ASN A 38 6.52 3.28 -24.80
C ASN A 38 5.34 3.85 -24.01
N ALA A 39 4.12 3.51 -24.40
CA ALA A 39 2.91 3.90 -23.67
C ALA A 39 2.85 3.25 -22.28
N ILE A 40 2.55 4.05 -21.26
CA ILE A 40 2.32 3.56 -19.89
C ILE A 40 0.89 3.04 -19.82
N GLY A 41 0.70 1.76 -20.13
CA GLY A 41 -0.64 1.16 -20.12
C GLY A 41 -1.59 1.82 -21.13
N VAL A 42 -2.79 2.18 -20.68
CA VAL A 42 -3.79 2.91 -21.50
C VAL A 42 -3.86 4.41 -21.19
N THR A 43 -2.89 4.95 -20.45
CA THR A 43 -2.88 6.35 -19.98
C THR A 43 -2.85 7.40 -21.08
N GLY A 44 -2.51 6.99 -22.31
CA GLY A 44 -2.20 7.91 -23.40
C GLY A 44 -0.86 8.63 -23.25
N VAL A 45 -0.11 8.39 -22.16
CA VAL A 45 1.19 9.00 -21.89
C VAL A 45 2.31 8.01 -22.23
N ASN A 46 3.31 8.48 -22.96
CA ASN A 46 4.54 7.73 -23.19
C ASN A 46 5.54 7.97 -22.07
N ALA A 47 6.21 6.91 -21.64
CA ALA A 47 7.24 7.00 -20.61
C ALA A 47 8.41 7.88 -21.07
N THR A 48 8.95 8.67 -20.15
CA THR A 48 10.10 9.54 -20.35
C THR A 48 11.23 9.19 -19.39
N ALA A 49 12.36 9.88 -19.50
CA ALA A 49 13.38 9.83 -18.45
C ALA A 49 12.85 10.43 -17.14
N ALA A 50 13.50 10.08 -16.03
CA ALA A 50 13.30 10.75 -14.76
C ALA A 50 13.59 12.26 -14.88
N PRO A 51 12.90 13.12 -14.12
CA PRO A 51 13.18 14.55 -14.11
C PRO A 51 14.60 14.81 -13.58
N VAL A 52 15.32 15.76 -14.21
CA VAL A 52 16.70 16.14 -13.84
C VAL A 52 16.80 16.65 -12.38
N GLY A 53 15.70 17.14 -11.82
CA GLY A 53 15.62 17.66 -10.45
C GLY A 53 15.40 16.62 -9.36
N ALA A 54 15.26 15.34 -9.68
CA ALA A 54 15.13 14.30 -8.66
C ALA A 54 16.45 14.11 -7.89
N VAL A 55 16.38 14.13 -6.56
CA VAL A 55 17.52 13.98 -5.63
C VAL A 55 17.34 12.75 -4.73
N GLY A 56 18.32 12.44 -3.88
CA GLY A 56 18.25 11.33 -2.90
C GLY A 56 18.94 10.04 -3.35
N GLY A 57 18.92 9.73 -4.65
CA GLY A 57 19.66 8.61 -5.24
C GLY A 57 18.89 7.28 -5.30
N GLY A 58 17.64 7.26 -4.84
CA GLY A 58 16.70 6.17 -5.10
C GLY A 58 16.18 6.16 -6.54
N THR A 59 15.38 5.14 -6.86
CA THR A 59 14.78 4.92 -8.18
C THR A 59 13.26 4.81 -8.11
N LEU A 60 12.60 5.02 -9.26
CA LEU A 60 11.15 4.82 -9.36
C LEU A 60 10.75 3.37 -9.05
N ASP A 61 11.51 2.41 -9.55
CA ASP A 61 11.27 0.98 -9.34
C ASP A 61 11.33 0.62 -7.85
N GLN A 62 12.30 1.18 -7.11
CA GLN A 62 12.37 0.99 -5.64
C GLN A 62 11.14 1.58 -4.95
N ALA A 63 10.70 2.78 -5.33
CA ALA A 63 9.49 3.38 -4.75
C ALA A 63 8.24 2.53 -5.01
N PHE A 64 8.06 2.02 -6.23
CA PHE A 64 6.94 1.14 -6.57
C PHE A 64 7.01 -0.20 -5.84
N GLN A 65 8.19 -0.81 -5.74
CA GLN A 65 8.37 -2.06 -5.02
C GLN A 65 8.01 -1.91 -3.54
N THR A 66 8.45 -0.82 -2.91
CA THR A 66 8.12 -0.51 -1.51
C THR A 66 6.64 -0.18 -1.33
N ALA A 67 6.05 0.58 -2.26
CA ALA A 67 4.61 0.85 -2.24
C ALA A 67 3.77 -0.43 -2.36
N ALA A 68 4.17 -1.35 -3.23
CA ALA A 68 3.55 -2.65 -3.32
C ALA A 68 3.65 -3.41 -1.99
N TRP A 69 4.79 -3.39 -1.30
CA TRP A 69 4.91 -4.04 0.02
C TRP A 69 3.93 -3.47 1.06
N TYR A 70 3.77 -2.15 1.14
CA TYR A 70 2.78 -1.55 2.04
C TYR A 70 1.38 -2.10 1.78
N TRP A 71 0.91 -2.06 0.53
CA TRP A 71 -0.43 -2.53 0.18
C TRP A 71 -0.60 -4.05 0.28
N GLN A 72 0.42 -4.83 -0.09
CA GLN A 72 0.39 -6.29 0.05
C GLN A 72 0.37 -6.73 1.51
N SER A 73 1.01 -5.98 2.42
CA SER A 73 0.92 -6.25 3.86
C SER A 73 -0.46 -5.93 4.46
N ALA A 74 -1.17 -4.98 3.83
CA ALA A 74 -2.45 -4.49 4.30
C ALA A 74 -3.63 -5.33 3.79
N ILE A 75 -3.56 -5.82 2.55
CA ILE A 75 -4.65 -6.58 1.90
C ILE A 75 -4.27 -8.05 1.80
N LEU A 76 -4.93 -8.88 2.60
CA LEU A 76 -4.63 -10.29 2.76
C LEU A 76 -5.55 -11.21 1.94
N ASP A 77 -6.41 -10.62 1.10
CA ASP A 77 -7.23 -11.35 0.14
C ASP A 77 -6.38 -11.82 -1.03
N ASN A 78 -6.61 -13.06 -1.47
CA ASN A 78 -5.94 -13.62 -2.65
C ASN A 78 -6.46 -12.96 -3.92
N PHE A 79 -5.74 -11.97 -4.40
CA PHE A 79 -6.06 -11.24 -5.62
C PHE A 79 -4.78 -10.81 -6.33
N THR A 80 -4.87 -10.51 -7.62
CA THR A 80 -3.73 -10.03 -8.40
C THR A 80 -4.12 -8.83 -9.23
N VAL A 81 -3.33 -7.77 -9.13
CA VAL A 81 -3.43 -6.56 -9.96
C VAL A 81 -2.12 -6.37 -10.72
N THR A 82 -2.19 -5.96 -11.98
CA THR A 82 -1.01 -5.58 -12.76
C THR A 82 -0.97 -4.06 -12.96
N ILE A 83 0.13 -3.44 -12.57
CA ILE A 83 0.31 -1.98 -12.65
C ILE A 83 1.45 -1.69 -13.62
N ASN A 84 1.11 -1.05 -14.74
CA ASN A 84 2.12 -0.47 -15.63
C ASN A 84 2.50 0.90 -15.10
N TYR A 85 3.78 1.21 -14.97
CA TYR A 85 4.18 2.50 -14.43
C TYR A 85 5.37 3.11 -15.17
N GLY A 86 5.52 4.42 -15.03
CA GLY A 86 6.68 5.13 -15.54
C GLY A 86 6.65 6.63 -15.23
N TRP A 87 7.78 7.27 -15.47
CA TRP A 87 7.87 8.73 -15.55
C TRP A 87 7.15 9.22 -16.80
N GLY A 88 6.37 10.30 -16.73
CA GLY A 88 5.70 10.87 -17.90
C GLY A 88 5.12 12.26 -17.66
N ASP A 89 4.65 12.87 -18.75
CA ASP A 89 4.00 14.19 -18.70
C ASP A 89 2.56 14.04 -18.19
N THR A 90 2.30 14.55 -17.00
CA THR A 90 0.96 14.57 -16.37
C THR A 90 0.01 15.61 -16.96
N GLY A 91 0.45 16.45 -17.89
CA GLY A 91 -0.37 17.48 -18.57
C GLY A 91 -0.78 18.67 -17.70
N ALA A 92 -0.65 18.59 -16.37
CA ALA A 92 -1.07 19.62 -15.42
C ALA A 92 0.08 20.01 -14.47
N ALA A 93 0.20 21.32 -14.21
CA ALA A 93 1.30 21.88 -13.42
C ALA A 93 1.35 21.36 -11.98
N ASN A 94 0.20 21.09 -11.37
CA ASN A 94 0.10 20.69 -9.96
C ASN A 94 -0.11 19.18 -9.76
N THR A 95 -0.20 18.40 -10.84
CA THR A 95 -0.41 16.95 -10.77
C THR A 95 0.93 16.23 -10.68
N LEU A 96 1.20 15.64 -9.51
CA LEU A 96 2.44 14.93 -9.18
C LEU A 96 2.47 13.49 -9.72
N GLY A 97 1.30 12.86 -9.78
CA GLY A 97 1.07 11.57 -10.39
C GLY A 97 -0.39 11.47 -10.79
N PHE A 98 -0.71 10.47 -11.59
CA PHE A 98 -2.10 10.03 -11.74
C PHE A 98 -2.15 8.55 -12.11
N GLU A 99 -3.24 7.91 -11.71
CA GLU A 99 -3.64 6.57 -12.11
C GLU A 99 -4.70 6.62 -13.21
N GLN A 100 -4.73 5.59 -14.05
CA GLN A 100 -5.87 5.32 -14.91
C GLN A 100 -6.19 3.82 -14.95
N THR A 101 -7.39 3.49 -14.47
CA THR A 101 -7.96 2.14 -14.57
C THR A 101 -8.00 1.68 -16.02
N GLN A 102 -7.46 0.49 -16.31
CA GLN A 102 -7.50 -0.12 -17.64
C GLN A 102 -8.57 -1.19 -17.72
N THR A 103 -8.56 -2.12 -16.78
CA THR A 103 -9.50 -3.23 -16.73
C THR A 103 -9.86 -3.58 -15.29
N TYR A 104 -11.11 -3.97 -15.11
CA TYR A 104 -11.60 -4.62 -13.90
C TYR A 104 -12.42 -5.85 -14.27
N ALA A 105 -12.40 -6.86 -13.41
CA ALA A 105 -13.07 -8.13 -13.64
C ALA A 105 -13.48 -8.79 -12.32
N GLY A 106 -14.26 -9.88 -12.42
CA GLY A 106 -14.69 -10.68 -11.27
C GLY A 106 -16.08 -10.32 -10.73
N ALA A 107 -16.47 -11.05 -9.69
CA ALA A 107 -17.66 -10.81 -8.87
C ALA A 107 -17.29 -11.04 -7.39
N PRO A 108 -17.11 -9.98 -6.58
CA PRO A 108 -17.24 -8.55 -6.92
C PRO A 108 -16.24 -8.13 -8.01
N GLN A 109 -16.59 -7.12 -8.81
CA GLN A 109 -15.64 -6.52 -9.75
C GLN A 109 -14.49 -5.90 -8.95
N ARG A 110 -13.26 -6.00 -9.46
CA ARG A 110 -12.05 -5.40 -8.90
C ARG A 110 -11.12 -4.98 -10.03
N ILE A 111 -10.36 -3.89 -9.84
CA ILE A 111 -9.34 -3.45 -10.80
C ILE A 111 -8.28 -4.55 -10.94
N THR A 112 -8.12 -5.07 -12.15
CA THR A 112 -7.13 -6.09 -12.49
C THR A 112 -5.92 -5.51 -13.20
N GLN A 113 -6.07 -4.34 -13.82
CA GLN A 113 -4.98 -3.65 -14.50
C GLN A 113 -5.13 -2.13 -14.44
N ALA A 114 -4.02 -1.48 -14.10
CA ALA A 114 -3.90 -0.03 -13.94
C ALA A 114 -2.66 0.51 -14.67
N GLY A 115 -2.68 1.79 -15.04
CA GLY A 115 -1.51 2.54 -15.50
C GLY A 115 -1.24 3.72 -14.58
N ILE A 116 0.00 3.91 -14.14
CA ILE A 116 0.38 5.02 -13.26
C ILE A 116 1.49 5.86 -13.91
N VAL A 117 1.24 7.16 -14.04
CA VAL A 117 2.20 8.13 -14.56
C VAL A 117 2.69 8.98 -13.39
N ILE A 118 4.01 9.04 -13.19
CA ILE A 118 4.63 9.96 -12.25
C ILE A 118 5.26 11.13 -12.99
N LYS A 119 5.04 12.34 -12.48
CA LYS A 119 5.44 13.60 -13.12
C LYS A 119 6.94 13.66 -13.43
N SER A 120 7.26 13.84 -14.71
CA SER A 120 8.64 13.99 -15.21
C SER A 120 8.98 15.38 -15.72
N GLN A 121 8.00 16.28 -15.80
CA GLN A 121 8.19 17.63 -16.33
C GLN A 121 9.12 18.46 -15.43
N ALA A 122 9.80 19.43 -16.05
CA ALA A 122 10.67 20.37 -15.34
C ALA A 122 9.93 21.09 -14.19
N GLY A 123 10.60 21.27 -13.07
CA GLY A 123 10.05 21.89 -11.86
C GLY A 123 9.47 20.91 -10.85
N ALA A 124 9.40 19.61 -11.16
CA ALA A 124 9.14 18.59 -10.15
C ALA A 124 10.38 18.42 -9.23
N ALA A 125 10.22 18.76 -7.95
CA ALA A 125 11.25 18.62 -6.92
C ALA A 125 11.02 17.32 -6.15
N TRP A 126 11.65 16.25 -6.60
CA TRP A 126 11.45 14.90 -6.05
C TRP A 126 12.57 14.51 -5.11
N PHE A 127 12.21 13.97 -3.95
CA PHE A 127 13.09 13.16 -3.15
C PHE A 127 12.85 11.68 -3.48
N ALA A 128 13.79 11.08 -4.22
CA ALA A 128 13.84 9.65 -4.47
C ALA A 128 14.72 9.00 -3.39
N ASP A 129 14.06 8.42 -2.39
CA ASP A 129 14.71 7.80 -1.24
C ASP A 129 15.53 6.55 -1.65
N PRO A 130 16.83 6.48 -1.31
CA PRO A 130 17.64 5.29 -1.56
C PRO A 130 17.35 4.12 -0.61
N THR A 131 16.72 4.36 0.55
CA THR A 131 16.30 3.34 1.53
C THR A 131 14.81 3.45 1.90
N PRO A 132 13.91 3.37 0.90
CA PRO A 132 12.48 3.65 1.07
C PRO A 132 11.79 2.74 2.09
N ASP A 133 12.40 1.62 2.46
CA ASP A 133 11.89 0.66 3.42
C ASP A 133 12.15 1.00 4.89
N SER A 134 13.07 1.91 5.18
CA SER A 134 13.51 2.19 6.55
C SER A 134 12.90 3.47 7.14
N ASN A 135 12.45 4.39 6.28
CA ASN A 135 12.04 5.76 6.65
C ASN A 135 13.11 6.56 7.40
N SER A 136 14.37 6.12 7.38
CA SER A 136 15.46 6.66 8.19
C SER A 136 15.78 8.13 7.87
N GLU A 137 15.44 8.56 6.66
CA GLU A 137 15.66 9.87 6.08
C GLU A 137 14.84 10.96 6.79
N TYR A 138 13.71 10.58 7.40
CA TYR A 138 12.78 11.50 8.07
C TYR A 138 13.04 11.60 9.57
N GLY A 139 14.03 10.87 10.08
CA GLY A 139 14.34 10.83 11.50
C GLY A 139 13.30 10.04 12.32
N PRO A 140 13.38 10.09 13.66
CA PRO A 140 12.50 9.29 14.53
C PRO A 140 11.07 9.85 14.67
N GLY A 141 10.79 11.02 14.08
CA GLY A 141 9.51 11.70 14.24
C GLY A 141 8.42 11.08 13.39
N VAL A 142 7.52 10.32 14.02
CA VAL A 142 6.26 9.86 13.42
C VAL A 142 5.10 10.54 14.11
N THR A 143 4.26 11.18 13.34
CA THR A 143 2.95 11.66 13.78
C THR A 143 1.88 10.73 13.26
N THR A 144 1.14 10.10 14.16
CA THR A 144 -0.07 9.35 13.81
C THR A 144 -1.29 10.18 14.20
N ASN A 145 -2.10 10.54 13.21
CA ASN A 145 -3.39 11.17 13.43
C ASN A 145 -4.40 10.09 13.79
N PHE A 146 -5.22 10.37 14.79
CA PHE A 146 -6.31 9.52 15.20
C PHE A 146 -7.59 10.32 15.24
N ALA A 147 -8.71 9.66 14.97
CA ALA A 147 -10.00 10.30 15.08
C ALA A 147 -11.09 9.30 15.49
N ASP A 148 -12.01 9.78 16.35
CA ASP A 148 -13.17 9.04 16.86
C ASP A 148 -14.46 9.55 16.19
N ALA A 149 -14.72 10.87 16.32
CA ALA A 149 -15.91 11.55 15.79
C ALA A 149 -15.91 11.77 14.26
N ALA A 150 -14.77 11.52 13.64
CA ALA A 150 -14.50 11.66 12.23
C ALA A 150 -15.18 10.63 11.33
N LEU A 151 -15.74 9.60 11.95
CA LEU A 151 -16.20 8.41 11.25
C LEU A 151 -17.65 8.07 11.60
N CYS A 152 -18.38 9.03 12.16
CA CYS A 152 -19.74 8.82 12.64
C CYS A 152 -20.70 9.73 11.89
N ASN A 153 -21.70 9.16 11.24
CA ASN A 153 -22.83 9.91 10.68
C ASN A 153 -23.66 10.58 11.80
N THR A 154 -23.66 10.00 13.02
CA THR A 154 -24.18 10.64 14.25
C THR A 154 -23.34 10.27 15.47
N ALA A 155 -23.36 11.10 16.53
CA ALA A 155 -22.63 10.86 17.79
C ALA A 155 -23.00 9.54 18.51
N ALA A 156 -24.10 8.89 18.12
CA ALA A 156 -24.54 7.61 18.70
C ALA A 156 -23.93 6.37 18.01
N ASN A 157 -23.27 6.55 16.87
CA ASN A 157 -22.80 5.45 16.00
C ASN A 157 -21.27 5.40 15.84
N CYS A 158 -20.50 6.00 16.75
CA CYS A 158 -19.04 5.95 16.65
C CYS A 158 -18.51 4.54 16.93
N VAL A 159 -17.75 3.99 15.99
CA VAL A 159 -17.25 2.60 16.02
C VAL A 159 -15.83 2.49 16.62
N GLY A 160 -15.30 3.59 17.16
CA GLY A 160 -14.03 3.67 17.87
C GLY A 160 -12.97 4.49 17.15
N ILE A 161 -11.80 4.59 17.78
CA ILE A 161 -10.67 5.41 17.30
C ILE A 161 -9.92 4.69 16.19
N MET A 162 -9.84 5.31 15.02
CA MET A 162 -9.08 4.83 13.86
C MET A 162 -7.90 5.77 13.56
N SER A 163 -6.81 5.26 12.99
CA SER A 163 -5.75 6.12 12.45
C SER A 163 -6.16 6.72 11.10
N THR A 164 -6.11 8.04 11.01
CA THR A 164 -6.53 8.83 9.84
C THR A 164 -5.34 9.45 9.08
N GLY A 165 -4.12 9.21 9.55
CA GLY A 165 -2.89 9.60 8.87
C GLY A 165 -1.66 9.09 9.61
N VAL A 166 -0.62 8.76 8.86
CA VAL A 166 0.70 8.38 9.41
C VAL A 166 1.76 9.16 8.63
N VAL A 167 2.40 10.10 9.32
CA VAL A 167 3.30 11.08 8.70
C VAL A 167 4.66 11.05 9.38
N TYR A 168 5.70 10.83 8.59
CA TYR A 168 7.10 11.02 8.96
C TYR A 168 7.51 12.42 8.55
N SER A 169 8.07 13.19 9.47
CA SER A 169 8.46 14.59 9.20
C SER A 169 9.62 15.02 10.10
N GLY A 170 10.18 16.20 9.80
CA GLY A 170 11.28 16.76 10.60
C GLY A 170 12.67 16.33 10.13
N SER A 171 12.81 15.90 8.88
CA SER A 171 14.12 15.60 8.30
C SER A 171 15.05 16.81 8.32
N SER A 172 16.29 16.56 8.71
CA SER A 172 17.40 17.52 8.58
C SER A 172 18.26 17.26 7.35
N ILE A 173 17.93 16.24 6.54
CA ILE A 173 18.69 15.86 5.36
C ILE A 173 18.41 16.88 4.25
N PRO A 174 19.43 17.56 3.67
CA PRO A 174 19.21 18.60 2.67
C PRO A 174 18.42 18.15 1.44
N ASN A 175 18.58 16.88 1.01
CA ASN A 175 17.86 16.34 -0.14
C ASN A 175 16.37 16.08 0.14
N VAL A 176 15.99 15.88 1.39
CA VAL A 176 14.57 15.76 1.79
C VAL A 176 13.94 17.15 1.86
N GLN A 177 14.73 18.16 2.23
CA GLN A 177 14.25 19.52 2.38
C GLN A 177 13.83 20.15 1.05
N ASN A 178 12.64 20.74 1.02
CA ASN A 178 11.92 21.34 -0.11
C ASN A 178 11.61 20.39 -1.27
N ASN A 179 11.66 19.08 -1.02
CA ASN A 179 11.32 18.07 -2.02
C ASN A 179 10.08 17.29 -1.58
N THR A 180 9.28 16.89 -2.56
CA THR A 180 8.16 15.98 -2.36
C THR A 180 8.68 14.55 -2.31
N ASP A 181 8.22 13.76 -1.34
CA ASP A 181 8.59 12.36 -1.21
C ASP A 181 7.99 11.53 -2.36
N LEU A 182 8.87 10.96 -3.20
CA LEU A 182 8.44 10.13 -4.31
C LEU A 182 7.68 8.90 -3.84
N LEU A 183 8.13 8.27 -2.75
CA LEU A 183 7.50 7.08 -2.22
C LEU A 183 6.04 7.36 -1.83
N SER A 184 5.77 8.43 -1.08
CA SER A 184 4.41 8.80 -0.68
C SER A 184 3.46 8.95 -1.85
N VAL A 185 3.88 9.65 -2.92
CA VAL A 185 3.06 9.78 -4.13
C VAL A 185 2.85 8.42 -4.78
N VAL A 186 3.89 7.58 -4.88
CA VAL A 186 3.73 6.26 -5.48
C VAL A 186 2.81 5.35 -4.66
N ILE A 187 2.87 5.37 -3.32
CA ILE A 187 1.92 4.61 -2.48
C ILE A 187 0.49 5.11 -2.70
N HIS A 188 0.30 6.42 -2.80
CA HIS A 188 -0.99 7.06 -3.09
C HIS A 188 -1.57 6.59 -4.43
N GLU A 189 -0.80 6.66 -5.52
CA GLU A 189 -1.27 6.22 -6.85
C GLU A 189 -1.58 4.71 -6.88
N VAL A 190 -0.82 3.88 -6.13
CA VAL A 190 -1.16 2.47 -5.99
C VAL A 190 -2.48 2.28 -5.24
N GLY A 191 -2.84 3.15 -4.30
CA GLY A 191 -4.15 3.16 -3.64
C GLY A 191 -5.29 3.39 -4.63
N HIS A 192 -5.13 4.30 -5.58
CA HIS A 192 -6.09 4.48 -6.69
C HIS A 192 -6.21 3.20 -7.53
N ALA A 193 -5.08 2.60 -7.93
CA ALA A 193 -5.03 1.37 -8.73
C ALA A 193 -5.65 0.15 -8.02
N LEU A 194 -5.87 0.25 -6.70
CA LEU A 194 -6.48 -0.80 -5.88
C LEU A 194 -7.96 -0.56 -5.60
N GLY A 195 -8.53 0.60 -5.93
CA GLY A 195 -9.97 0.80 -5.84
C GLY A 195 -10.43 2.24 -5.74
N LEU A 196 -9.62 3.19 -5.26
CA LEU A 196 -10.06 4.59 -5.17
C LEU A 196 -9.90 5.28 -6.53
N ASP A 197 -10.71 4.94 -7.53
CA ASP A 197 -10.60 5.54 -8.87
C ASP A 197 -11.96 6.01 -9.38
N VAL A 198 -12.02 7.24 -9.91
CA VAL A 198 -13.26 7.83 -10.45
C VAL A 198 -13.77 7.10 -11.69
N GLY A 199 -12.90 6.37 -12.41
CA GLY A 199 -13.26 5.51 -13.53
C GLY A 199 -13.76 4.12 -13.12
N TYR A 200 -13.69 3.78 -11.84
CA TYR A 200 -14.04 2.48 -11.31
C TYR A 200 -15.47 2.48 -10.74
N ALA A 201 -16.35 1.69 -11.36
CA ALA A 201 -17.78 1.71 -11.06
C ALA A 201 -18.12 1.38 -9.60
N ALA A 202 -17.32 0.54 -8.92
CA ALA A 202 -17.57 0.24 -7.51
C ALA A 202 -17.26 1.44 -6.61
N TYR A 203 -16.22 2.22 -6.93
CA TYR A 203 -15.94 3.48 -6.23
C TYR A 203 -17.09 4.46 -6.41
N THR A 204 -17.48 4.75 -7.66
CA THR A 204 -18.59 5.67 -7.95
C THR A 204 -19.90 5.30 -7.26
N ALA A 205 -20.16 4.00 -7.11
CA ALA A 205 -21.35 3.50 -6.44
C ALA A 205 -21.26 3.64 -4.91
N GLU A 206 -20.09 3.41 -4.34
CA GLU A 206 -19.83 3.56 -2.90
C GLU A 206 -19.83 5.04 -2.48
N SER A 207 -19.11 5.90 -3.19
CA SER A 207 -18.93 7.32 -2.86
C SER A 207 -20.12 8.22 -3.24
N GLY A 208 -21.31 7.66 -3.39
CA GLY A 208 -22.49 8.35 -3.95
C GLY A 208 -23.02 9.47 -3.04
N ASP A 209 -22.76 9.36 -1.75
CA ASP A 209 -23.16 10.27 -0.68
C ASP A 209 -21.98 11.02 -0.01
N ASN A 210 -20.79 10.95 -0.62
CA ASN A 210 -19.54 11.61 -0.21
C ASN A 210 -18.88 11.03 1.05
N ASP A 211 -19.13 9.75 1.30
CA ASP A 211 -18.37 8.94 2.24
C ASP A 211 -18.22 7.50 1.72
N ILE A 212 -17.44 6.72 2.45
CA ILE A 212 -17.24 5.28 2.23
C ILE A 212 -17.73 4.57 3.49
N ASP A 213 -18.78 3.77 3.34
CA ASP A 213 -19.48 3.08 4.41
C ASP A 213 -18.79 1.76 4.73
N LEU A 214 -18.03 1.71 5.83
CA LEU A 214 -17.36 0.47 6.22
C LEU A 214 -18.39 -0.58 6.65
N THR A 215 -18.49 -1.68 5.91
CA THR A 215 -19.35 -2.81 6.27
C THR A 215 -18.55 -3.99 6.81
N GLY A 216 -19.22 -4.83 7.61
CA GLY A 216 -18.68 -6.12 8.02
C GLY A 216 -18.28 -6.98 6.81
N PRO A 217 -17.25 -7.85 6.93
CA PRO A 217 -16.55 -8.27 8.14
C PRO A 217 -15.38 -7.37 8.57
N ARG A 218 -15.19 -6.21 7.95
CA ARG A 218 -14.04 -5.33 8.21
C ARG A 218 -14.06 -4.76 9.62
N ALA A 219 -12.87 -4.38 10.10
CA ALA A 219 -12.76 -3.59 11.32
C ALA A 219 -13.53 -2.26 11.15
N PHE A 220 -14.05 -1.73 12.26
CA PHE A 220 -14.81 -0.49 12.29
C PHE A 220 -16.11 -0.51 11.45
N ALA A 221 -16.73 -1.69 11.24
CA ALA A 221 -18.01 -1.77 10.54
C ALA A 221 -19.09 -0.86 11.16
N GLY A 222 -19.73 -0.03 10.33
CA GLY A 222 -20.65 1.04 10.70
C GLY A 222 -20.03 2.44 10.76
N ALA A 223 -18.72 2.54 10.48
CA ALA A 223 -18.01 3.80 10.36
C ALA A 223 -18.03 4.33 8.92
N ASN A 224 -17.95 5.65 8.76
CA ASN A 224 -18.01 6.33 7.47
C ASN A 224 -16.71 7.10 7.23
N ILE A 225 -15.96 6.80 6.18
CA ILE A 225 -14.74 7.54 5.83
C ILE A 225 -15.13 8.62 4.82
N PHE A 226 -15.07 9.88 5.22
CA PHE A 226 -15.41 11.00 4.33
C PHE A 226 -14.49 11.07 3.11
N ASP A 227 -15.09 11.26 1.95
CA ASP A 227 -14.39 11.41 0.69
C ASP A 227 -14.86 12.66 -0.05
N LEU A 228 -14.11 13.10 -1.06
CA LEU A 228 -14.44 14.29 -1.84
C LEU A 228 -15.53 14.02 -2.90
N GLY A 229 -16.24 12.90 -2.77
CA GLY A 229 -17.34 12.45 -3.62
C GLY A 229 -16.91 11.79 -4.92
N ALA A 230 -17.86 11.20 -5.63
CA ALA A 230 -17.65 10.40 -6.84
C ALA A 230 -16.87 11.08 -8.00
N ALA A 231 -16.73 12.40 -7.98
CA ALA A 231 -15.94 13.15 -8.96
C ALA A 231 -14.46 13.30 -8.58
N ASN A 232 -14.08 12.85 -7.38
CA ASN A 232 -12.78 13.09 -6.80
C ASN A 232 -12.40 11.94 -5.83
N ALA A 233 -11.64 10.96 -6.31
CA ALA A 233 -11.30 9.73 -5.58
C ALA A 233 -10.26 9.90 -4.46
N HIS A 234 -10.48 10.89 -3.60
CA HIS A 234 -9.62 11.30 -2.52
C HIS A 234 -10.43 11.43 -1.22
N LEU A 235 -9.75 11.26 -0.09
CA LEU A 235 -10.38 11.44 1.22
C LEU A 235 -10.53 12.93 1.56
N ASP A 236 -11.60 13.29 2.25
CA ASP A 236 -11.95 14.70 2.53
C ASP A 236 -11.31 15.18 3.85
N ASP A 237 -10.47 16.22 3.80
CA ASP A 237 -9.84 16.81 4.99
C ASP A 237 -10.73 17.82 5.73
N THR A 238 -11.84 18.25 5.14
CA THR A 238 -12.77 19.21 5.76
C THR A 238 -13.57 18.57 6.88
N GLN A 239 -13.65 17.24 6.86
CA GLN A 239 -14.28 16.40 7.87
C GLN A 239 -13.28 15.33 8.30
N GLY A 240 -13.59 14.57 9.34
CA GLY A 240 -12.84 13.33 9.55
C GLY A 240 -11.42 13.42 10.14
N ASN A 241 -10.82 14.61 10.32
CA ASN A 241 -9.38 14.74 10.65
C ASN A 241 -8.49 13.92 9.70
N LEU A 242 -8.82 13.95 8.40
CA LEU A 242 -8.13 13.22 7.33
C LEU A 242 -7.05 14.05 6.63
N VAL A 243 -6.70 15.24 7.16
CA VAL A 243 -5.70 16.18 6.61
C VAL A 243 -4.33 15.53 6.29
N ASN A 244 -4.01 14.46 7.03
CA ASN A 244 -2.76 13.71 6.92
C ASN A 244 -2.95 12.30 6.35
N ALA A 245 -4.15 11.98 5.84
CA ALA A 245 -4.40 10.73 5.14
C ALA A 245 -3.48 10.65 3.91
N LEU A 246 -3.08 9.42 3.56
CA LEU A 246 -2.29 9.20 2.36
C LEU A 246 -3.08 9.60 1.12
N MET A 247 -4.38 9.30 1.09
CA MET A 247 -5.27 9.53 -0.05
C MET A 247 -5.82 10.96 -0.12
N GLN A 248 -5.11 11.96 0.41
CA GLN A 248 -5.40 13.38 0.20
C GLN A 248 -4.92 13.84 -1.19
N PRO A 249 -5.60 14.79 -1.87
CA PRO A 249 -5.24 15.25 -3.21
C PRO A 249 -3.97 16.11 -3.25
N ALA A 250 -3.36 16.35 -2.09
CA ALA A 250 -2.14 17.12 -1.94
C ALA A 250 -1.25 16.52 -0.85
N ILE A 251 0.05 16.65 -1.06
CA ILE A 251 1.08 16.29 -0.09
C ILE A 251 2.02 17.49 0.11
N GLY A 252 2.50 17.67 1.34
CA GLY A 252 3.54 18.64 1.64
C GLY A 252 4.90 18.25 1.06
N VAL A 253 5.85 19.17 1.16
CA VAL A 253 7.28 18.85 1.06
C VAL A 253 7.81 18.46 2.44
N ASN A 254 8.95 17.77 2.50
CA ASN A 254 9.63 17.38 3.76
C ASN A 254 8.90 16.35 4.61
N GLU A 255 7.86 15.73 4.06
CA GLU A 255 7.08 14.71 4.76
C GLU A 255 6.98 13.44 3.92
N ARG A 256 6.84 12.31 4.61
CA ARG A 256 6.42 11.05 4.02
C ARG A 256 5.12 10.61 4.66
N ARG A 257 4.14 10.26 3.83
CA ARG A 257 2.87 9.66 4.24
C ARG A 257 2.89 8.18 3.88
N ILE A 258 2.43 7.35 4.80
CA ILE A 258 2.21 5.91 4.57
C ILE A 258 0.74 5.58 4.87
N PRO A 259 0.21 4.43 4.40
CA PRO A 259 -1.21 4.14 4.56
C PRO A 259 -1.61 4.08 6.05
N SER A 260 -2.63 4.85 6.42
CA SER A 260 -3.30 4.72 7.72
C SER A 260 -4.40 3.66 7.66
N ALA A 261 -5.07 3.38 8.78
CA ALA A 261 -6.21 2.48 8.81
C ALA A 261 -7.36 2.98 7.91
N ALA A 262 -7.61 4.30 7.88
CA ALA A 262 -8.60 4.91 7.00
C ALA A 262 -8.29 4.65 5.52
N ASP A 263 -7.05 4.91 5.07
CA ASP A 263 -6.65 4.66 3.67
C ASP A 263 -6.86 3.19 3.27
N ILE A 264 -6.43 2.27 4.15
CA ILE A 264 -6.54 0.82 3.89
C ILE A 264 -8.00 0.38 3.84
N LEU A 265 -8.81 0.79 4.83
CA LEU A 265 -10.19 0.35 4.94
C LEU A 265 -11.06 0.95 3.84
N ALA A 266 -10.78 2.18 3.38
CA ALA A 266 -11.42 2.78 2.21
C ALA A 266 -11.20 1.91 0.95
N VAL A 267 -9.95 1.57 0.64
CA VAL A 267 -9.62 0.67 -0.49
C VAL A 267 -10.27 -0.70 -0.31
N CYS A 268 -10.23 -1.25 0.90
CA CYS A 268 -10.83 -2.56 1.17
C CYS A 268 -12.35 -2.57 1.03
N GLN A 269 -13.03 -1.49 1.43
CA GLN A 269 -14.47 -1.35 1.28
C GLN A 269 -14.84 -1.28 -0.20
N VAL A 270 -14.28 -0.32 -0.92
CA VAL A 270 -14.57 -0.05 -2.34
C VAL A 270 -14.27 -1.27 -3.23
N SER A 271 -13.15 -1.95 -3.01
CA SER A 271 -12.78 -3.16 -3.78
C SER A 271 -13.29 -4.46 -3.18
N SER A 272 -14.20 -4.38 -2.20
CA SER A 272 -14.81 -5.56 -1.58
C SER A 272 -13.78 -6.57 -1.04
N PHE A 273 -12.61 -6.11 -0.57
CA PHE A 273 -11.64 -6.96 0.12
C PHE A 273 -12.09 -7.22 1.55
N THR A 274 -12.06 -8.49 1.97
CA THR A 274 -12.65 -8.92 3.24
C THR A 274 -11.63 -9.18 4.34
N ASN A 275 -10.39 -9.51 3.99
CA ASN A 275 -9.29 -9.76 4.90
C ASN A 275 -8.27 -8.61 4.78
N CYS A 276 -8.41 -7.60 5.63
CA CYS A 276 -7.52 -6.44 5.63
C CYS A 276 -6.95 -6.17 7.03
N SER A 277 -5.65 -5.88 7.08
CA SER A 277 -4.94 -5.39 8.26
C SER A 277 -5.05 -3.88 8.33
N THR A 278 -5.40 -3.31 9.49
CA THR A 278 -5.44 -1.85 9.69
C THR A 278 -4.06 -1.21 9.89
N SER A 279 -3.00 -1.99 9.72
CA SER A 279 -1.62 -1.54 9.73
C SER A 279 -0.94 -2.03 8.47
N ALA A 280 -0.43 -1.10 7.67
CA ALA A 280 0.52 -1.42 6.62
C ALA A 280 1.93 -1.39 7.23
N SER A 281 2.70 -2.46 7.00
CA SER A 281 4.08 -2.55 7.43
C SER A 281 4.89 -3.20 6.34
N ILE A 282 6.05 -2.64 6.04
CA ILE A 282 7.01 -3.33 5.18
C ILE A 282 7.47 -4.56 5.93
N PRO A 283 7.43 -5.76 5.31
CA PRO A 283 7.97 -6.95 5.94
C PRO A 283 9.42 -6.68 6.33
N GLU A 284 9.74 -6.77 7.63
CA GLU A 284 11.14 -6.81 8.02
C GLU A 284 11.78 -8.02 7.31
N PRO A 285 12.95 -7.87 6.68
CA PRO A 285 13.62 -9.00 6.04
C PRO A 285 13.77 -10.13 7.07
N ASP A 286 13.28 -11.32 6.72
CA ASP A 286 13.28 -12.46 7.64
C ASP A 286 14.71 -12.64 8.18
N PRO A 287 14.92 -12.63 9.51
CA PRO A 287 16.23 -12.85 10.10
C PRO A 287 16.93 -14.11 9.55
N ALA A 288 16.17 -15.13 9.13
CA ALA A 288 16.70 -16.32 8.48
C ALA A 288 17.33 -16.03 7.10
N GLU A 289 16.72 -15.16 6.28
CA GLU A 289 17.29 -14.72 5.00
C GLU A 289 18.55 -13.87 5.21
N LEU A 290 18.53 -13.02 6.24
CA LEU A 290 19.69 -12.21 6.63
C LEU A 290 20.88 -13.10 7.07
N LEU A 291 20.59 -14.17 7.84
CA LEU A 291 21.60 -15.13 8.27
C LEU A 291 22.14 -15.96 7.10
N LEU A 292 21.28 -16.37 6.15
CA LEU A 292 21.70 -17.15 4.99
C LEU A 292 22.60 -16.35 4.05
N THR A 293 22.25 -15.10 3.77
CA THR A 293 23.05 -14.20 2.92
C THR A 293 24.38 -13.83 3.57
N ALA A 294 24.39 -13.53 4.87
CA ALA A 294 25.62 -13.30 5.63
C ALA A 294 26.54 -14.54 5.65
N ALA A 295 25.98 -15.74 5.81
CA ALA A 295 26.75 -16.98 5.76
C ALA A 295 27.41 -17.21 4.40
N ILE A 296 26.70 -16.97 3.29
CA ILE A 296 27.26 -17.08 1.93
C ILE A 296 28.42 -16.09 1.73
N GLY A 297 28.27 -14.84 2.21
CA GLY A 297 29.34 -13.84 2.16
C GLY A 297 30.61 -14.28 2.89
N ILE A 298 30.48 -14.82 4.11
CA ILE A 298 31.60 -15.33 4.91
C ILE A 298 32.31 -16.51 4.20
N PHE A 299 31.55 -17.42 3.58
CA PHE A 299 32.13 -18.53 2.82
C PHE A 299 32.94 -18.07 1.61
N TRP A 300 32.50 -17.02 0.91
CA TRP A 300 33.24 -16.42 -0.21
C TRP A 300 34.51 -15.68 0.24
N LEU A 301 34.45 -14.94 1.34
CA LEU A 301 35.62 -14.28 1.93
C LEU A 301 36.67 -15.29 2.40
N ARG A 302 36.26 -16.42 3.02
CA ARG A 302 37.18 -17.49 3.42
C ARG A 302 37.86 -18.17 2.24
N ARG A 303 37.18 -18.35 1.10
CA ARG A 303 37.79 -18.93 -0.11
C ARG A 303 38.86 -18.05 -0.75
N ARG A 304 38.78 -16.73 -0.60
CA ARG A 304 39.81 -15.80 -1.12
C ARG A 304 41.07 -15.79 -0.24
N LEU A 305 40.93 -15.89 1.07
CA LEU A 305 42.05 -15.87 2.00
C LEU A 305 42.91 -17.14 2.01
N VAL A 306 42.38 -18.29 1.54
CA VAL A 306 43.15 -19.55 1.45
C VAL A 306 43.94 -19.65 0.12
N ARG A 307 43.75 -18.71 -0.81
CA ARG A 307 44.45 -18.67 -2.11
C ARG A 307 45.48 -17.54 -2.23
N ALA A 308 45.75 -16.83 -1.15
CA ALA A 308 46.84 -15.86 -1.02
C ALA A 308 47.92 -16.46 -0.13
#